data_AF-A0A7X5CWA7-F1
#
_entry.id   AF-A0A7X5CWA7-F1
#
_cell.length_a   1.000
_cell.length_b   1.000
_cell.length_c   1.000
_cell.angle_alpha   90.00
_cell.angle_beta   90.00
_cell.angle_gamma   90.00
#
_symmetry.space_group_name_H-M   'P 1'
#
loop_
_entity.id
_entity.type
_entity.pdbx_description
1 polymer ?
#
loop_
_entity_poly.entity_id
_entity_poly.type
_entity_poly.pdbx_seq_one_letter_code
_entity_poly.pdbx_strand_id
1 'polypeptide(L)'
;MNKNLDKQGRWRNKTVSFRMSKEEVTLLDNLVALSGLTKQDYIIKRLFCKDVVVVGNTKIYKALKNQMEQLCIELKKLSSIQEIDDVTLSTIQFINQILKEMKEENQ
;
A
#
# COMPACT_ATOMS: atom_id res chain seq x y z
N MET A 1 -29.33 -1.54 -1.77
CA MET A 1 -28.70 -0.22 -1.58
C MET A 1 -28.81 0.56 -2.88
N ASN A 2 -29.55 1.67 -2.87
CA ASN A 2 -29.86 2.44 -4.08
C ASN A 2 -28.58 2.94 -4.74
N LYS A 3 -28.36 2.39 -5.92
CA LYS A 3 -27.20 2.60 -6.76
C LYS A 3 -27.49 3.81 -7.65
N ASN A 4 -27.40 5.03 -7.10
CA ASN A 4 -27.63 6.25 -7.88
C ASN A 4 -26.38 6.66 -8.66
N LEU A 5 -26.48 6.47 -9.97
CA LEU A 5 -25.60 6.98 -11.01
C LEU A 5 -25.90 8.49 -11.20
N ASP A 6 -24.90 9.35 -11.31
CA ASP A 6 -25.19 10.74 -11.71
C ASP A 6 -25.73 10.83 -13.15
N LYS A 7 -26.16 12.02 -13.58
CA LYS A 7 -26.67 12.25 -14.96
C LYS A 7 -25.68 11.85 -16.06
N GLN A 8 -24.42 11.56 -15.73
CA GLN A 8 -23.32 11.24 -16.63
C GLN A 8 -22.80 9.81 -16.45
N GLY A 9 -23.48 8.97 -15.67
CA GLY A 9 -23.05 7.59 -15.54
C GLY A 9 -22.04 7.30 -14.44
N ARG A 10 -21.73 8.28 -13.57
CA ARG A 10 -20.67 8.16 -12.57
C ARG A 10 -21.21 7.72 -11.22
N TRP A 11 -20.63 6.64 -10.70
CA TRP A 11 -20.87 6.13 -9.35
C TRP A 11 -20.21 6.97 -8.25
N ARG A 12 -19.05 7.57 -8.56
CA ARG A 12 -18.26 8.40 -7.64
C ARG A 12 -18.07 9.77 -8.29
N ASN A 13 -19.09 10.62 -8.18
CA ASN A 13 -19.17 11.91 -8.88
C ASN A 13 -18.64 13.11 -8.06
N LYS A 14 -18.10 12.87 -6.87
CA LYS A 14 -17.49 13.89 -6.01
C LYS A 14 -15.98 13.69 -5.95
N THR A 15 -15.23 14.79 -6.10
CA THR A 15 -13.76 14.81 -6.03
C THR A 15 -13.32 15.36 -4.69
N VAL A 16 -12.35 14.70 -4.07
CA VAL A 16 -11.63 15.19 -2.89
C VAL A 16 -10.15 15.24 -3.27
N SER A 17 -9.47 16.36 -3.02
CA SER A 17 -8.08 16.59 -3.41
C SER A 17 -7.25 17.14 -2.26
N PHE A 18 -6.01 16.67 -2.15
CA PHE A 18 -5.04 17.12 -1.15
C PHE A 18 -3.74 17.53 -1.85
N ARG A 19 -2.96 18.41 -1.20
CA ARG A 19 -1.58 18.69 -1.60
C ARG A 19 -0.67 17.75 -0.84
N MET A 20 0.36 17.23 -1.51
CA MET A 20 1.32 16.32 -0.93
C MET A 20 2.74 16.72 -1.34
N SER A 21 3.71 16.50 -0.47
CA SER A 21 5.13 16.58 -0.78
C SER A 21 5.54 15.45 -1.74
N LYS A 22 6.78 15.51 -2.26
CA LYS A 22 7.30 14.45 -3.13
C LYS A 22 7.42 13.11 -2.38
N GLU A 23 7.83 13.18 -1.13
CA GLU A 23 8.00 12.04 -0.23
C GLU A 23 6.66 11.37 0.06
N GLU A 24 5.63 12.18 0.35
CA GLU A 24 4.26 11.70 0.60
C GLU A 24 3.64 11.03 -0.65
N VAL A 25 3.85 11.61 -1.84
CA VAL A 25 3.41 10.99 -3.12
C VAL A 25 4.10 9.64 -3.32
N THR A 26 5.41 9.58 -3.10
CA THR A 26 6.21 8.35 -3.26
C THR A 26 5.74 7.26 -2.31
N LEU A 27 5.50 7.59 -1.04
CA LEU A 27 4.97 6.66 -0.06
C LEU A 27 3.58 6.14 -0.48
N LEU A 28 2.67 7.03 -0.90
CA LEU A 28 1.34 6.62 -1.35
C LEU A 28 1.43 5.65 -2.54
N ASP A 29 2.28 5.93 -3.52
CA ASP A 29 2.43 5.10 -4.72
C ASP A 29 2.96 3.71 -4.38
N ASN A 30 3.95 3.61 -3.49
CA ASN A 30 4.46 2.33 -3.01
C ASN A 30 3.37 1.51 -2.31
N LEU A 31 2.62 2.13 -1.39
CA LEU A 31 1.55 1.45 -0.65
C LEU A 31 0.42 0.97 -1.57
N VAL A 32 0.03 1.79 -2.55
CA VAL A 32 -0.97 1.43 -3.58
C VAL A 32 -0.48 0.21 -4.37
N ALA A 33 0.77 0.22 -4.83
CA ALA A 33 1.34 -0.89 -5.59
C ALA A 33 1.36 -2.19 -4.79
N LEU A 34 1.75 -2.13 -3.51
CA LEU A 34 1.77 -3.29 -2.61
C LEU A 34 0.38 -3.82 -2.30
N SER A 35 -0.64 -2.95 -2.22
CA SER A 35 -2.02 -3.35 -1.94
C SER A 35 -2.72 -4.06 -3.10
N GLY A 36 -2.24 -3.89 -4.34
CA GLY A 36 -2.91 -4.35 -5.56
C GLY A 36 -4.22 -3.60 -5.88
N LEU A 37 -4.53 -2.51 -5.18
CA LEU A 37 -5.71 -1.69 -5.40
C LEU A 37 -5.41 -0.54 -6.38
N THR A 38 -6.46 0.04 -6.95
CA THR A 38 -6.33 1.35 -7.59
C THR A 38 -6.05 2.41 -6.54
N LYS A 39 -5.36 3.50 -6.91
CA LYS A 39 -5.09 4.63 -5.99
C LYS A 39 -6.39 5.17 -5.37
N GLN A 40 -7.46 5.26 -6.15
CA GLN A 40 -8.78 5.67 -5.66
C GLN A 40 -9.35 4.70 -4.62
N ASP A 41 -9.34 3.39 -4.89
CA ASP A 41 -9.89 2.41 -3.94
C ASP A 41 -9.03 2.29 -2.68
N TYR A 42 -7.70 2.39 -2.80
CA TYR A 42 -6.77 2.42 -1.67
C TYR A 42 -7.05 3.62 -0.74
N ILE A 43 -7.11 4.83 -1.28
CA ILE A 43 -7.38 6.05 -0.51
C ILE A 43 -8.74 5.97 0.17
N ILE A 44 -9.78 5.51 -0.55
CA ILE A 44 -11.12 5.36 0.01
C ILE A 44 -11.11 4.35 1.17
N LYS A 45 -10.48 3.17 1.01
CA LYS A 45 -10.39 2.18 2.09
C LYS A 45 -9.70 2.74 3.33
N ARG A 46 -8.56 3.43 3.14
CA ARG A 46 -7.81 4.06 4.24
C ARG A 46 -8.61 5.16 4.93
N LEU A 47 -9.33 6.01 4.19
CA LEU A 47 -10.18 7.06 4.75
C LEU A 47 -11.36 6.52 5.58
N PHE A 48 -11.92 5.38 5.20
CA PHE A 48 -13.03 4.75 5.91
C PHE A 48 -12.59 3.72 6.98
N CYS A 49 -11.29 3.67 7.32
CA CYS A 49 -10.71 2.68 8.24
C CYS A 49 -11.12 1.23 7.90
N LYS A 50 -11.25 0.91 6.61
CA LYS A 50 -11.53 -0.47 6.16
C LYS A 50 -10.19 -1.16 5.91
N ASP A 51 -10.03 -2.37 6.46
CA ASP A 51 -8.82 -3.16 6.30
C ASP A 51 -8.45 -3.32 4.82
N VAL A 52 -7.19 -3.01 4.52
CA VAL A 52 -6.60 -3.18 3.19
C VAL A 52 -6.12 -4.62 3.09
N VAL A 53 -7.06 -5.55 2.93
CA VAL A 53 -6.74 -6.95 2.70
C VAL A 53 -6.06 -7.10 1.33
N VAL A 54 -4.83 -7.59 1.32
CA VAL A 54 -4.09 -7.93 0.10
C VAL A 54 -4.73 -9.18 -0.50
N VAL A 55 -5.37 -9.04 -1.65
CA VAL A 55 -5.96 -10.19 -2.35
C VAL A 55 -4.84 -10.99 -3.01
N GLY A 56 -4.41 -12.07 -2.34
CA GLY A 56 -3.29 -12.89 -2.75
C GLY A 56 -3.45 -13.50 -4.14
N ASN A 57 -2.51 -13.16 -5.03
CA ASN A 57 -2.24 -13.89 -6.27
C ASN A 57 -0.77 -14.35 -6.21
N THR A 58 -0.44 -15.56 -6.68
CA THR A 58 0.93 -16.12 -6.68
C THR A 58 1.98 -15.17 -7.27
N LYS A 59 1.60 -14.33 -8.25
CA LYS A 59 2.48 -13.29 -8.80
C LYS A 59 2.79 -12.17 -7.79
N ILE A 60 1.80 -11.75 -7.00
CA ILE A 60 1.92 -10.71 -5.98
C ILE A 60 2.77 -11.23 -4.82
N TYR A 61 2.57 -12.49 -4.40
CA TYR A 61 3.41 -13.12 -3.39
C TYR A 61 4.90 -13.16 -3.80
N LYS A 62 5.17 -13.52 -5.06
CA LYS A 62 6.54 -13.55 -5.60
C LYS A 62 7.16 -12.14 -5.68
N ALA A 63 6.37 -11.14 -6.07
CA ALA A 63 6.82 -9.75 -6.09
C ALA A 63 7.12 -9.20 -4.68
N LEU A 64 6.27 -9.51 -3.71
CA LEU A 64 6.47 -9.17 -2.29
C LEU A 64 7.73 -9.83 -1.72
N LYS A 65 7.95 -11.12 -2.01
CA LYS A 65 9.14 -11.84 -1.59
C LYS A 65 10.42 -11.22 -2.17
N ASN A 66 10.41 -10.89 -3.46
CA ASN A 66 11.56 -10.27 -4.13
C ASN A 66 11.86 -8.86 -3.57
N GLN A 67 10.81 -8.07 -3.28
CA GLN A 67 10.95 -6.77 -2.61
C GLN A 67 11.56 -6.91 -1.21
N MET A 68 11.11 -7.90 -0.43
CA MET A 68 11.67 -8.22 0.89
C MET A 68 13.14 -8.66 0.81
N GLU A 69 13.52 -9.51 -0.15
CA GLU A 69 14.92 -9.88 -0.37
C GLU A 69 15.79 -8.68 -0.73
N GLN A 70 15.29 -7.79 -1.59
CA GLN A 70 16.00 -6.58 -1.99
C GLN A 70 16.21 -5.62 -0.81
N LEU A 71 15.16 -5.39 -0.01
CA LEU A 71 15.23 -4.59 1.21
C LEU A 71 16.21 -5.21 2.23
N CYS A 72 16.20 -6.54 2.40
CA CYS A 72 17.18 -7.21 3.27
C CYS A 72 18.63 -7.06 2.76
N ILE A 73 18.84 -7.04 1.45
CA ILE A 73 20.16 -6.81 0.85
C ILE A 73 20.60 -5.36 1.09
N GLU A 74 19.71 -4.39 0.92
CA GLU A 74 19.99 -2.98 1.18
C GLU A 74 20.28 -2.71 2.65
N LEU A 75 19.48 -3.27 3.56
CA LEU A 75 19.71 -3.21 5.01
C LEU A 75 21.02 -3.88 5.43
N LYS A 76 21.42 -4.98 4.79
CA LYS A 76 22.72 -5.64 5.06
C LYS A 76 23.92 -4.88 4.48
N LYS A 77 23.72 -4.08 3.44
CA LYS A 77 24.75 -3.21 2.86
C LYS A 77 24.95 -1.93 3.66
N LEU A 78 23.97 -1.53 4.48
CA LEU A 78 24.11 -0.49 5.50
C LEU A 78 24.94 -1.01 6.68
N SER A 79 26.24 -1.24 6.45
CA SER A 79 27.23 -1.53 7.50
C SER A 79 27.72 -0.25 8.22
N SER A 80 27.13 0.90 7.92
CA SER A 80 27.31 2.14 8.65
C SER A 80 25.96 2.82 8.81
N ILE A 81 25.70 3.31 10.01
CA ILE A 81 24.49 4.03 10.44
C ILE A 81 24.28 5.25 9.52
N GLN A 82 23.57 5.04 8.42
CA GLN A 82 22.88 6.10 7.71
C GLN A 82 21.42 5.97 8.13
N GLU A 83 20.83 7.05 8.64
CA GLU A 83 19.42 7.10 9.02
C GLU A 83 18.57 6.56 7.86
N ILE A 84 17.92 5.41 8.07
CA ILE A 84 16.92 4.89 7.15
C ILE A 84 15.82 5.93 7.09
N ASP A 85 15.52 6.43 5.89
CA ASP A 85 14.53 7.48 5.72
C ASP A 85 13.11 6.99 6.08
N ASP A 86 12.27 7.92 6.54
CA ASP A 86 10.93 7.63 7.06
C ASP A 86 10.00 6.98 6.03
N VAL A 87 10.19 7.24 4.73
CA VAL A 87 9.38 6.63 3.66
C VAL A 87 9.72 5.15 3.54
N THR A 88 11.02 4.83 3.55
CA THR A 88 11.51 3.44 3.53
C THR A 88 11.05 2.70 4.78
N LEU A 89 11.19 3.30 5.97
CA LEU A 89 10.75 2.71 7.23
C LEU A 89 9.24 2.42 7.24
N SER A 90 8.42 3.38 6.80
CA SER A 90 6.96 3.24 6.74
C SER A 90 6.52 2.16 5.76
N THR A 91 7.23 2.03 4.64
CA THR A 91 6.98 0.97 3.65
C THR A 91 7.28 -0.41 4.24
N ILE A 92 8.41 -0.56 4.96
CA ILE A 92 8.78 -1.81 5.65
C ILE A 92 7.72 -2.22 6.69
N GLN A 93 7.26 -1.26 7.50
CA GLN A 93 6.22 -1.52 8.51
C GLN A 93 4.92 -2.02 7.86
N PHE A 94 4.51 -1.42 6.74
CA PHE A 94 3.32 -1.85 6.02
C PHE A 94 3.44 -3.28 5.46
N ILE A 95 4.61 -3.64 4.91
CA ILE A 95 4.85 -5.01 4.43
C ILE A 95 4.79 -6.00 5.61
N ASN A 96 5.38 -5.66 6.76
CA ASN A 96 5.31 -6.50 7.95
C ASN A 96 3.87 -6.73 8.43
N GLN A 97 3.04 -5.68 8.40
CA GLN A 97 1.63 -5.79 8.76
C GLN A 97 0.87 -6.74 7.82
N ILE A 98 1.07 -6.59 6.50
CA ILE A 98 0.47 -7.50 5.49
C ILE A 98 0.91 -8.95 5.74
N LEU A 99 2.21 -9.19 5.96
CA LEU A 99 2.73 -10.54 6.18
C LEU A 99 2.19 -11.19 7.45
N LYS A 100 1.93 -10.38 8.49
CA LYS A 100 1.31 -10.85 9.73
C LYS A 100 -0.15 -11.24 9.50
N GLU A 101 -0.94 -10.38 8.85
CA GLU A 101 -2.34 -10.64 8.50
C GLU A 101 -2.50 -11.90 7.62
N MET A 102 -1.63 -12.06 6.61
CA MET A 102 -1.62 -13.26 5.76
C MET A 102 -1.27 -14.56 6.52
N LYS A 103 -0.54 -14.46 7.64
CA LYS A 103 -0.21 -15.63 8.49
C LYS A 103 -1.37 -16.01 9.40
N GLU A 104 -2.11 -15.01 9.89
CA GLU A 104 -3.24 -15.20 10.80
C GLU A 104 -4.48 -15.79 10.08
N GLU A 105 -4.65 -15.55 8.78
CA GLU A 105 -5.72 -16.19 7.98
C GLU A 105 -5.51 -17.70 7.73
N ASN A 106 -4.33 -18.25 8.03
CA ASN A 106 -4.01 -19.68 7.85
C ASN A 106 -4.04 -20.49 9.17
N GLN A 107 -4.59 -19.93 10.25
CA GLN A 107 -4.87 -20.61 11.53
C GLN A 107 -6.37 -20.71 11.78
#